data_AF-A0A5J4L8X2-F1
#
_entry.id   AF-A0A5J4L8X2-F1
#
_cell.length_a   1.000
_cell.length_b   1.000
_cell.length_c   1.000
_cell.angle_alpha   90.00
_cell.angle_beta   90.00
_cell.angle_gamma   90.00
#
_symmetry.space_group_name_H-M   'P 1'
#
loop_
_entity.id
_entity.type
_entity.pdbx_description
1 polymer ?
#
loop_
_entity_poly.entity_id
_entity_poly.type
_entity_poly.pdbx_seq_one_letter_code
_entity_poly.pdbx_strand_id
1 'polypeptide(L)'
;MAFVTPTAEQLGLYLGLDEIQGDRADLLILQAVALAESVVKPLPDQATAIVLSAAGRAYVNPQQVSYETIGPMSVQRPSGSGGLYLTKADKAALKSLAGRGGAFTVDPTPADANPWASWPLDADPLLVDGEYEPGWEYP
;
A
#
# COMPACT_ATOMS: atom_id res chain seq x y z
N MET A 1 11.20 -6.95 0.21
CA MET A 1 9.95 -7.55 0.72
C MET A 1 8.81 -6.63 0.34
N ALA A 2 7.68 -7.19 -0.11
CA ALA A 2 6.49 -6.42 -0.44
C ALA A 2 5.77 -5.99 0.85
N PHE A 3 5.16 -4.82 0.85
CA PHE A 3 4.34 -4.34 1.96
C PHE A 3 3.23 -5.35 2.29
N VAL A 4 3.11 -5.71 3.57
CA VAL A 4 2.05 -6.58 4.09
C VAL A 4 1.03 -5.71 4.81
N THR A 5 -0.23 -5.82 4.38
CA THR A 5 -1.33 -5.10 5.00
C THR A 5 -1.51 -5.55 6.46
N PRO A 6 -1.56 -4.62 7.43
CA PRO A 6 -1.77 -4.99 8.82
C PRO A 6 -3.17 -5.56 9.06
N THR A 7 -3.31 -6.37 10.11
CA THR A 7 -4.60 -7.00 10.48
C THR A 7 -5.36 -6.16 11.52
N ALA A 8 -6.66 -6.42 11.67
CA ALA A 8 -7.48 -5.84 12.74
C ALA A 8 -6.91 -6.08 14.14
N GLU A 9 -6.35 -7.27 14.41
CA GLU A 9 -5.72 -7.61 15.69
C GLU A 9 -4.49 -6.74 15.97
N GLN A 10 -3.67 -6.47 14.96
CA GLN A 10 -2.52 -5.57 15.08
C GLN A 10 -2.97 -4.13 15.36
N LEU A 11 -4.12 -3.71 14.81
CA LEU A 11 -4.71 -2.42 15.16
C LEU A 11 -5.23 -2.40 16.61
N GLY A 12 -5.86 -3.47 17.07
CA GLY A 12 -6.28 -3.64 18.47
C GLY A 12 -5.08 -3.53 19.43
N LEU A 13 -4.00 -4.25 19.13
CA LEU A 13 -2.75 -4.20 19.90
C LEU A 13 -2.12 -2.79 19.87
N TYR A 14 -2.11 -2.14 18.71
CA TYR A 14 -1.60 -0.77 18.57
C TYR A 14 -2.39 0.25 19.42
N LEU A 15 -3.71 0.07 19.53
CA LEU A 15 -4.60 0.93 20.32
C LEU A 15 -4.68 0.54 21.80
N GLY A 16 -4.11 -0.61 22.20
CA GLY A 16 -4.23 -1.14 23.55
C GLY A 16 -5.65 -1.56 23.92
N LEU A 17 -6.41 -2.09 22.95
CA LEU A 17 -7.78 -2.57 23.15
C LEU A 17 -7.80 -4.09 23.31
N ASP A 18 -8.49 -4.57 24.35
CA ASP A 18 -8.71 -6.01 24.57
C ASP A 18 -9.70 -6.61 23.56
N GLU A 19 -10.62 -5.80 23.04
CA GLU A 19 -11.61 -6.19 22.04
C GLU A 19 -11.72 -5.13 20.93
N ILE A 20 -11.75 -5.58 19.68
CA ILE A 20 -11.88 -4.71 18.50
C ILE A 20 -12.93 -5.26 17.53
N GLN A 21 -13.69 -4.36 16.90
CA GLN A 21 -14.63 -4.75 15.86
C GLN A 21 -13.89 -5.00 14.54
N GLY A 22 -13.65 -6.28 14.23
CA GLY A 22 -12.85 -6.74 13.08
C GLY A 22 -13.25 -6.09 11.74
N ASP A 23 -14.49 -6.27 11.30
CA ASP A 23 -14.97 -5.76 10.00
C ASP A 23 -14.75 -4.25 9.81
N ARG A 24 -14.94 -3.49 10.90
CA ARG A 24 -14.76 -2.04 10.90
C ARG A 24 -13.27 -1.68 10.86
N ALA A 25 -12.44 -2.38 11.63
CA ALA A 25 -10.99 -2.20 11.63
C ALA A 25 -10.42 -2.50 10.24
N ASP A 26 -10.83 -3.60 9.61
CA ASP A 26 -10.38 -4.00 8.27
C ASP A 26 -10.76 -2.96 7.22
N LEU A 27 -12.01 -2.46 7.25
CA LEU A 27 -12.44 -1.38 6.36
C LEU A 27 -11.56 -0.14 6.52
N LEU A 28 -11.26 0.27 7.75
CA LEU A 28 -10.43 1.46 8.00
C LEU A 28 -8.97 1.26 7.59
N ILE A 29 -8.43 0.05 7.79
CA ILE A 29 -7.08 -0.30 7.36
C ILE A 29 -6.99 -0.25 5.83
N LEU A 30 -7.95 -0.84 5.11
CA LEU A 30 -7.96 -0.81 3.64
C LEU A 30 -8.01 0.63 3.10
N GLN A 31 -8.83 1.48 3.69
CA GLN A 31 -8.90 2.89 3.31
C GLN A 31 -7.60 3.64 3.66
N ALA A 32 -6.97 3.32 4.79
CA ALA A 32 -5.67 3.89 5.18
C ALA A 32 -4.55 3.48 4.23
N VAL A 33 -4.55 2.22 3.76
CA VAL A 33 -3.62 1.73 2.73
C VAL A 33 -3.83 2.50 1.43
N ALA A 34 -5.07 2.59 0.93
CA ALA A 34 -5.38 3.35 -0.29
C ALA A 34 -4.95 4.82 -0.19
N LEU A 35 -5.13 5.43 0.98
CA LEU A 35 -4.68 6.79 1.25
C LEU A 35 -3.14 6.90 1.24
N ALA A 36 -2.43 5.94 1.82
CA ALA A 36 -0.97 5.93 1.81
C ALA A 36 -0.39 5.68 0.40
N GLU A 37 -1.02 4.80 -0.38
CA GLU A 37 -0.67 4.55 -1.79
C GLU A 37 -0.85 5.77 -2.69
N SER A 38 -1.77 6.68 -2.35
CA SER A 38 -1.91 7.96 -3.07
C SER A 38 -0.67 8.86 -2.95
N VAL A 39 0.19 8.63 -1.95
CA VAL A 39 1.42 9.39 -1.73
C VAL A 39 2.64 8.67 -2.30
N VAL A 40 2.73 7.34 -2.10
CA VAL A 40 3.85 6.51 -2.55
C VAL A 40 3.32 5.16 -3.04
N LYS A 41 3.66 4.79 -4.28
CA LYS A 41 3.34 3.48 -4.85
C LYS A 41 4.57 2.89 -5.56
N PRO A 42 4.96 1.62 -5.29
CA PRO A 42 4.41 0.72 -4.27
C PRO A 42 4.73 1.17 -2.84
N LEU A 43 3.91 0.76 -1.87
CA LEU A 43 4.15 1.08 -0.45
C LEU A 43 5.44 0.43 0.06
N PRO A 44 6.28 1.15 0.83
CA PRO A 44 7.45 0.56 1.44
C PRO A 44 7.05 -0.37 2.59
N ASP A 45 7.84 -1.42 2.83
CA ASP A 45 7.62 -2.43 3.86
C ASP A 45 7.46 -1.83 5.28
N GLN A 46 8.16 -0.74 5.56
CA GLN A 46 8.14 -0.05 6.85
C GLN A 46 6.95 0.91 7.02
N ALA A 47 6.00 0.96 6.06
CA ALA A 47 4.83 1.84 6.13
C ALA A 47 3.76 1.40 7.13
N THR A 48 3.85 0.20 7.69
CA THR A 48 2.83 -0.41 8.57
C THR A 48 2.47 0.49 9.74
N ALA A 49 3.45 1.11 10.41
CA ALA A 49 3.20 2.02 11.53
C ALA A 49 2.40 3.27 11.12
N ILE A 50 2.56 3.73 9.88
CA ILE A 50 1.87 4.91 9.34
C ILE A 50 0.42 4.57 9.01
N VAL A 51 0.20 3.40 8.42
CA VAL A 51 -1.15 2.87 8.15
C VAL A 51 -1.92 2.66 9.45
N LEU A 52 -1.29 2.04 10.46
CA LEU A 52 -1.89 1.84 11.80
C LEU A 52 -2.19 3.16 12.50
N SER A 53 -1.29 4.15 12.41
CA SER A 53 -1.50 5.52 12.92
C SER A 53 -2.73 6.19 12.29
N ALA A 54 -2.87 6.12 10.96
CA ALA A 54 -4.00 6.70 10.25
C ALA A 54 -5.32 5.97 10.55
N ALA A 55 -5.31 4.64 10.52
CA ALA A 55 -6.48 3.81 10.84
C ALA A 55 -6.91 3.98 12.31
N GLY A 56 -5.97 4.04 13.25
CA GLY A 56 -6.24 4.22 14.67
C GLY A 56 -6.93 5.54 14.99
N ARG A 57 -6.49 6.64 14.36
CA ARG A 57 -7.18 7.96 14.50
C ARG A 57 -8.60 7.92 13.98
N ALA A 58 -8.83 7.26 12.83
CA ALA A 58 -10.16 7.10 12.26
C ALA A 58 -11.05 6.16 13.09
N TYR A 59 -10.48 5.14 13.72
CA TYR A 59 -11.19 4.21 14.59
C TYR A 59 -11.68 4.89 15.87
N VAL A 60 -10.79 5.65 16.53
CA VAL A 60 -11.07 6.33 17.80
C VAL A 60 -12.03 7.52 17.63
N ASN A 61 -11.94 8.28 16.53
CA ASN A 61 -12.78 9.45 16.31
C ASN A 61 -13.21 9.58 14.84
N PRO A 62 -14.17 8.77 14.36
CA PRO A 62 -14.58 8.79 12.96
C PRO A 62 -15.28 10.10 12.57
N GLN A 63 -16.01 10.74 13.49
CA GLN A 63 -16.85 11.91 13.23
C GLN A 63 -16.11 13.25 13.38
N GLN A 64 -14.80 13.26 13.62
CA GLN A 64 -14.03 14.49 13.84
C GLN A 64 -14.57 15.36 14.98
N VAL A 65 -15.18 14.75 16.00
CA VAL A 65 -15.72 15.47 17.14
C VAL A 65 -14.56 15.99 17.99
N SER A 66 -14.46 17.31 18.07
CA SER A 66 -13.42 18.03 18.82
C SER A 66 -13.85 18.38 20.25
N TYR A 67 -15.16 18.41 20.50
CA TYR A 67 -15.74 18.59 21.83
C TYR A 67 -16.88 17.60 22.05
N GLU A 68 -16.78 16.83 23.13
CA GLU A 68 -17.86 15.98 23.60
C GLU A 68 -18.07 16.23 25.09
N THR A 69 -19.29 16.67 25.43
CA THR A 69 -19.73 16.84 26.81
C THR A 69 -20.53 15.61 27.19
N ILE A 70 -19.96 14.74 28.02
CA ILE A 70 -20.65 13.58 28.57
C ILE A 70 -20.97 13.90 30.03
N GLY A 71 -22.17 14.43 30.26
CA GLY A 71 -22.60 14.87 31.60
C GLY A 71 -21.76 16.05 32.12
N PRO A 72 -21.27 16.02 33.39
CA PRO A 72 -20.49 17.14 33.95
C PRO A 72 -19.02 17.17 33.50
N MET A 73 -18.54 16.14 32.79
CA MET A 73 -17.17 16.07 32.29
C MET A 73 -17.14 16.47 30.81
N SER A 74 -16.25 17.41 30.48
CA SER A 74 -15.96 17.78 29.09
C SER A 74 -14.61 17.19 28.70
N VAL A 75 -14.59 16.39 27.64
CA VAL A 75 -13.36 15.88 27.05
C VAL A 75 -13.04 16.73 25.82
N GLN A 76 -11.98 17.51 25.93
CA GLN A 76 -11.47 18.28 24.81
C GLN A 76 -10.42 17.45 24.07
N ARG A 77 -10.79 16.98 22.87
CA ARG A 77 -9.84 16.31 21.97
C ARG A 77 -9.09 17.38 21.16
N PRO A 78 -7.82 17.18 20.82
CA PRO A 78 -7.11 18.10 19.93
C PRO A 78 -7.91 18.34 18.65
N SER A 79 -8.21 19.62 18.36
CA SER A 79 -9.03 20.01 17.21
C SER A 79 -8.41 19.50 15.90
N GLY A 80 -9.22 18.92 15.03
CA GLY A 80 -8.78 18.31 13.76
C GLY A 80 -8.24 16.88 13.89
N SER A 81 -8.30 16.26 15.08
CA SER A 81 -7.82 14.90 15.32
C SER A 81 -8.93 13.84 15.21
N GLY A 82 -9.56 13.73 14.04
CA GLY A 82 -10.49 12.64 13.76
C GLY A 82 -10.60 12.34 12.26
N GLY A 83 -11.17 11.19 11.94
CA GLY A 83 -11.31 10.71 10.57
C GLY A 83 -10.02 10.18 9.97
N LEU A 84 -10.10 9.82 8.69
CA LEU A 84 -9.03 9.20 7.95
C LEU A 84 -8.18 10.25 7.22
N TYR A 85 -6.98 10.52 7.72
CA TYR A 85 -6.04 11.45 7.09
C TYR A 85 -4.59 11.13 7.45
N LEU A 86 -3.67 11.62 6.61
CA LEU A 86 -2.23 11.60 6.86
C LEU A 86 -1.77 12.95 7.38
N THR A 87 -1.05 12.95 8.51
CA THR A 87 -0.41 14.16 9.02
C THR A 87 0.77 14.56 8.14
N LYS A 88 1.27 15.79 8.34
CA LYS A 88 2.49 16.25 7.67
C LYS A 88 3.69 15.35 8.00
N ALA A 89 3.76 14.87 9.24
CA ALA A 89 4.81 13.95 9.68
C ALA A 89 4.69 12.59 8.99
N ASP A 90 3.49 12.02 8.88
CA ASP A 90 3.24 10.76 8.18
C ASP A 90 3.67 10.84 6.70
N LYS A 91 3.33 11.94 6.02
CA LYS A 91 3.73 12.17 4.63
C LYS A 91 5.25 12.31 4.48
N ALA A 92 5.91 13.00 5.42
CA ALA A 92 7.36 13.15 5.41
C ALA A 92 8.07 11.80 5.67
N ALA A 93 7.54 11.00 6.60
CA ALA A 93 8.04 9.66 6.90
C ALA A 93 7.84 8.71 5.71
N LEU A 94 6.67 8.69 5.07
CA LEU A 94 6.44 7.89 3.86
C LEU A 94 7.44 8.24 2.75
N LYS A 95 7.66 9.54 2.52
CA LYS A 95 8.62 10.00 1.51
C LYS A 95 10.07 9.67 1.85
N SER A 96 10.46 9.77 3.12
CA SER A 96 11.81 9.42 3.55
C SER A 96 12.08 7.91 3.49
N LEU A 97 11.07 7.10 3.78
CA LEU A 97 11.12 5.65 3.63
C LEU A 97 11.21 5.25 2.14
N ALA A 98 10.46 5.93 1.28
CA ALA A 98 10.52 5.71 -0.17
C ALA A 98 11.85 6.19 -0.79
N GLY A 99 12.42 7.29 -0.29
CA GLY A 99 13.60 7.94 -0.86
C GLY A 99 14.96 7.38 -0.39
N ARG A 100 15.00 6.46 0.59
CA ARG A 100 16.25 5.86 1.09
C ARG A 100 16.70 4.62 0.30
N GLY A 101 15.86 4.07 -0.56
CA GLY A 101 16.25 3.02 -1.51
C GLY A 101 16.83 3.64 -2.78
N GLY A 102 18.15 3.76 -2.87
CA GLY A 102 18.81 4.07 -4.15
C GLY A 102 18.42 3.00 -5.19
N ALA A 103 18.02 3.46 -6.38
CA ALA A 103 17.53 2.66 -7.50
C ALA A 103 16.26 1.84 -7.20
N PHE A 104 15.11 2.36 -7.64
CA PHE A 104 13.96 1.52 -7.92
C PHE A 104 14.34 0.59 -9.07
N THR A 105 14.88 -0.59 -8.78
CA THR A 105 14.76 -1.73 -9.69
C THR A 105 13.29 -2.14 -9.63
N VAL A 106 12.44 -1.39 -10.33
CA VAL A 106 11.18 -1.94 -10.80
C VAL A 106 11.61 -3.08 -11.69
N ASP A 107 11.48 -4.30 -11.20
CA ASP A 107 11.60 -5.47 -12.05
C ASP A 107 10.47 -5.35 -13.08
N PRO A 108 10.78 -5.02 -14.35
CA PRO A 108 9.75 -4.90 -15.37
C PRO A 108 9.19 -6.27 -15.75
N THR A 109 9.76 -7.36 -15.20
CA THR A 109 9.40 -8.74 -15.49
C THR A 109 7.97 -9.01 -14.98
N PRO A 110 7.02 -9.28 -15.89
CA PRO A 110 5.68 -9.72 -15.51
C PRO A 110 5.74 -10.99 -14.65
N ALA A 111 4.78 -11.18 -13.74
CA ALA A 111 4.73 -12.36 -12.88
C ALA A 111 4.63 -13.69 -13.67
N ASP A 112 4.07 -13.63 -14.88
CA ASP A 112 3.93 -14.78 -15.79
C ASP A 112 5.11 -14.94 -16.76
N ALA A 113 6.17 -14.14 -16.60
CA ALA A 113 7.36 -14.25 -17.44
C ALA A 113 8.10 -15.55 -17.13
N ASN A 114 7.93 -16.52 -18.01
CA ASN A 114 8.81 -17.67 -18.08
C ASN A 114 10.06 -17.30 -18.90
N PRO A 115 11.21 -17.96 -18.68
CA PRO A 115 12.42 -17.74 -19.48
C PRO A 115 12.29 -18.28 -20.93
N TRP A 116 11.07 -18.62 -21.37
CA TRP A 116 10.83 -19.20 -22.68
C TRP A 116 10.66 -18.09 -23.72
N ALA A 117 11.34 -18.21 -24.86
CA ALA A 117 11.19 -17.27 -25.96
C ALA A 117 9.73 -17.30 -26.46
N SER A 118 9.05 -16.16 -26.42
CA SER A 118 7.62 -16.09 -26.78
C SER A 118 7.39 -15.94 -28.28
N TRP A 119 8.32 -15.35 -29.06
CA TRP A 119 8.31 -15.39 -30.53
C TRP A 119 9.53 -14.63 -31.14
N PRO A 120 10.05 -15.05 -32.32
CA PRO A 120 9.82 -16.31 -33.01
C PRO A 120 10.66 -17.45 -32.43
N LEU A 121 10.18 -18.67 -32.67
CA LEU A 121 10.93 -19.89 -32.39
C LEU A 121 11.85 -20.15 -33.59
N ASP A 122 13.17 -20.12 -33.38
CA ASP A 122 14.17 -20.47 -34.41
C ASP A 122 14.12 -21.96 -34.82
N ALA A 123 13.22 -22.74 -34.23
CA ALA A 123 13.00 -24.16 -34.52
C ALA A 123 11.50 -24.45 -34.66
N ASP A 124 10.86 -23.86 -35.67
CA ASP A 124 9.57 -24.36 -36.15
C ASP A 124 9.81 -25.64 -36.97
N PRO A 125 9.36 -26.83 -36.53
CA PRO A 125 9.48 -28.05 -37.32
C PRO A 125 8.64 -28.04 -38.62
N LEU A 126 7.84 -27.01 -38.87
CA LEU A 126 7.16 -26.76 -40.14
C LEU A 126 7.93 -25.84 -41.10
N LEU A 127 8.99 -25.18 -40.64
CA LEU A 127 9.94 -24.46 -41.50
C LEU A 127 11.03 -25.44 -41.94
N VAL A 128 10.85 -26.01 -43.12
CA VAL A 128 11.91 -26.73 -43.82
C VAL A 128 12.97 -25.69 -44.22
N ASP A 129 14.05 -25.61 -43.43
CA ASP A 129 15.32 -24.92 -43.75
C ASP A 129 15.28 -23.37 -43.85
N GLY A 130 14.70 -22.64 -42.89
CA GLY A 130 14.78 -21.18 -42.93
C GLY A 130 14.52 -20.44 -41.63
N GLU A 131 15.58 -19.85 -41.08
CA GLU A 131 15.53 -18.83 -40.03
C GLU A 131 14.67 -17.65 -40.49
N TYR A 132 13.71 -17.21 -39.67
CA TYR A 132 12.93 -16.01 -39.97
C TYR A 132 13.76 -14.77 -39.62
N GLU A 133 14.38 -14.14 -40.62
CA GLU A 133 15.06 -12.85 -40.48
C GLU A 133 14.14 -11.68 -40.88
N PRO A 134 13.59 -10.90 -39.94
CA PRO A 134 12.81 -9.72 -40.28
C PRO A 134 13.75 -8.60 -40.79
N GLY A 135 13.79 -8.41 -42.11
CA GLY A 135 14.54 -7.31 -42.72
C GLY A 135 15.11 -7.57 -44.12
N TRP A 136 15.07 -8.81 -44.61
CA TRP A 136 15.60 -9.16 -45.93
C TRP A 136 14.46 -9.60 -46.87
N GLU A 137 13.75 -8.62 -47.43
CA GLU A 137 13.06 -8.85 -48.70
C GLU A 137 14.12 -9.11 -49.78
N TYR A 138 14.02 -10.21 -50.52
CA TYR A 138 14.69 -10.36 -51.82
C TYR A 138 13.60 -10.44 -52.92
N PRO A 139 13.87 -9.91 -54.13
CA PRO A 139 12.88 -9.64 -55.18
C PRO A 139 12.19 -10.88 -55.76
#